data_AF-A0A812W121-F1
#
_entry.id   AF-A0A812W121-F1
#
_cell.length_a   1.000
_cell.length_b   1.000
_cell.length_c   1.000
_cell.angle_alpha   90.00
_cell.angle_beta   90.00
_cell.angle_gamma   90.00
#
_symmetry.space_group_name_H-M   'P 1'
#
loop_
_entity.id
_entity.type
_entity.pdbx_description
1 polymer ?
#
loop_
_entity_poly.entity_id
_entity_poly.type
_entity_poly.pdbx_seq_one_letter_code
_entity_poly.pdbx_strand_id
1 'polypeptide(L)'
;MLVTRMLEPAKVVQKADNQYDEQVSVRNNRQIWLNYSQEQNIPEVFHLLKRMHRAARIPDDDAEALQIGHYGIGEKYETHQDSDPKRLGSHGREP
;
A
#
# COMPACT_ATOMS: atom_id res chain seq x y z
N MET A 1 10.73 -18.37 -6.33
CA MET A 1 9.54 -17.50 -6.38
C MET A 1 9.19 -17.13 -4.93
N LEU A 2 9.66 -15.97 -4.46
CA LEU A 2 9.78 -15.65 -3.01
C LEU A 2 8.49 -15.16 -2.34
N VAL A 3 7.46 -14.78 -3.09
CA VAL A 3 6.35 -13.98 -2.54
C VAL A 3 5.04 -14.76 -2.37
N THR A 4 4.81 -15.83 -3.13
CA THR A 4 3.47 -16.45 -3.26
C THR A 4 2.91 -17.04 -1.97
N ARG A 5 3.77 -17.39 -1.00
CA ARG A 5 3.36 -17.97 0.30
C ARG A 5 3.19 -16.94 1.43
N MET A 6 3.51 -15.66 1.17
CA MET A 6 3.47 -14.60 2.19
C MET A 6 2.38 -13.55 1.91
N LEU A 7 1.61 -13.73 0.83
CA LEU A 7 0.55 -12.80 0.47
C LEU A 7 -0.70 -13.05 1.31
N GLU A 8 -1.21 -11.99 1.93
CA GLU A 8 -2.45 -11.98 2.69
C GLU A 8 -3.53 -11.20 1.93
N PRO A 9 -4.83 -11.45 2.14
CA PRO A 9 -5.88 -10.62 1.56
C PRO A 9 -5.65 -9.13 1.89
N ALA A 10 -5.79 -8.26 0.90
CA ALA A 10 -5.68 -6.82 1.13
C ALA A 10 -6.80 -6.37 2.09
N LYS A 11 -6.45 -5.57 3.09
CA LYS A 11 -7.42 -5.02 4.04
C LYS A 11 -8.34 -4.07 3.30
N VAL A 12 -9.58 -4.50 3.09
CA VAL A 12 -10.64 -3.72 2.45
C VAL A 12 -11.21 -2.74 3.47
N VAL A 13 -11.31 -1.46 3.13
CA VAL A 13 -12.28 -0.60 3.81
C VAL A 13 -13.65 -0.99 3.28
N GLN A 14 -14.34 -1.89 3.99
CA GLN A 14 -15.73 -2.20 3.72
C GLN A 14 -16.53 -0.96 4.08
N LYS A 15 -16.98 -0.22 3.06
CA LYS A 15 -17.96 0.83 3.25
C LYS A 15 -19.34 0.21 2.99
N ALA A 16 -20.16 0.13 4.02
CA ALA A 16 -21.56 -0.22 3.92
C ALA A 16 -22.34 0.80 4.77
N ASP A 17 -23.38 1.41 4.21
CA ASP A 17 -24.21 2.37 4.94
C ASP A 17 -25.20 1.63 5.87
N ASN A 18 -25.51 0.36 5.58
CA ASN A 18 -26.19 -0.57 6.48
C ASN A 18 -25.84 -2.06 6.21
N GLN A 19 -26.29 -2.96 7.08
CA GLN A 19 -26.02 -4.41 7.05
C GLN A 19 -26.63 -5.20 5.87
N TYR A 20 -27.46 -4.56 5.05
CA TYR A 20 -28.17 -5.15 3.91
C TYR A 20 -27.65 -4.65 2.55
N ASP A 21 -26.72 -3.70 2.54
CA ASP A 21 -26.16 -3.16 1.30
C ASP A 21 -25.07 -4.08 0.73
N GLU A 22 -24.95 -4.10 -0.61
CA GLU A 22 -23.84 -4.77 -1.27
C GLU A 22 -22.51 -4.17 -0.81
N GLN A 23 -21.68 -5.01 -0.18
CA GLN A 23 -20.33 -4.63 0.21
C GLN A 23 -19.47 -4.47 -1.05
N VAL A 24 -19.37 -3.25 -1.57
CA VAL A 24 -18.47 -2.97 -2.69
C VAL A 24 -17.03 -3.02 -2.16
N SER A 25 -16.41 -4.18 -2.32
CA SER A 25 -14.97 -4.32 -2.07
C SER A 25 -14.23 -3.44 -3.07
N VAL A 26 -13.73 -2.30 -2.60
CA VAL A 26 -12.92 -1.38 -3.41
C VAL A 26 -11.60 -2.02 -3.86
N ARG A 27 -11.17 -3.11 -3.22
CA ARG A 27 -9.93 -3.84 -3.49
C ARG A 27 -10.05 -5.27 -2.99
N ASN A 28 -9.86 -6.28 -3.84
CA ASN A 28 -10.04 -7.69 -3.45
C ASN A 28 -8.83 -8.59 -3.78
N ASN A 29 -7.64 -8.00 -3.91
CA ASN A 29 -6.41 -8.72 -4.23
C ASN A 29 -5.67 -9.23 -2.99
N ARG A 30 -4.57 -9.96 -3.20
CA ARG A 30 -3.64 -10.32 -2.12
C ARG A 30 -2.39 -9.44 -2.13
N GLN A 31 -1.84 -9.15 -0.95
CA GLN A 31 -0.71 -8.26 -0.79
C GLN A 31 0.24 -8.68 0.34
N ILE A 32 1.43 -8.12 0.32
CA ILE A 32 2.36 -8.08 1.45
C ILE A 32 3.00 -6.69 1.52
N TRP A 33 3.29 -6.25 2.74
CA TRP A 33 4.23 -5.16 3.00
C TRP A 33 5.53 -5.78 3.46
N LEU A 34 6.65 -5.42 2.82
CA LEU A 34 7.94 -5.86 3.30
C LEU A 34 8.26 -5.18 4.63
N ASN A 35 8.92 -5.89 5.53
CA ASN A 35 9.48 -5.27 6.73
C ASN A 35 10.88 -4.72 6.45
N TYR A 36 11.37 -3.85 7.34
CA TYR A 36 12.68 -3.22 7.22
C TYR A 36 13.82 -4.21 6.96
N SER A 37 13.82 -5.36 7.65
CA SER A 37 14.84 -6.40 7.46
C SER A 37 14.83 -6.96 6.04
N GLN A 38 13.65 -7.20 5.46
CA GLN A 38 13.51 -7.69 4.09
C GLN A 38 13.99 -6.64 3.07
N GLU A 39 13.71 -5.36 3.31
CA GLU A 39 14.15 -4.28 2.43
C GLU A 39 15.66 -4.05 2.45
N GLN A 40 16.30 -4.23 3.62
CA GLN A 40 17.74 -4.04 3.77
C GLN A 40 18.55 -5.29 3.37
N ASN A 41 18.06 -6.48 3.68
CA ASN A 41 18.85 -7.71 3.59
C ASN A 41 18.65 -8.51 2.30
N ILE A 42 17.66 -8.15 1.45
CA ILE A 42 17.50 -8.73 0.12
C ILE A 42 18.16 -7.78 -0.89
N PRO A 43 19.34 -8.11 -1.45
CA PRO A 43 20.13 -7.16 -2.26
C PRO A 43 19.37 -6.58 -3.45
N GLU A 44 18.56 -7.39 -4.13
CA GLU A 44 17.78 -6.97 -5.29
C GLU A 44 16.70 -5.95 -4.90
N VAL A 45 16.04 -6.15 -3.76
CA VAL A 45 15.03 -5.23 -3.21
C VAL A 45 15.70 -3.94 -2.76
N PHE A 46 16.79 -4.04 -2.00
CA PHE A 46 17.54 -2.88 -1.53
C PHE A 46 17.99 -1.97 -2.69
N HIS A 47 18.57 -2.55 -3.74
CA HIS A 47 19.00 -1.79 -4.91
C HIS A 47 17.84 -1.23 -5.74
N LEU A 48 16.68 -1.89 -5.74
CA LEU A 48 15.46 -1.35 -6.35
C LEU A 48 14.97 -0.12 -5.58
N LEU A 49 14.85 -0.21 -4.26
CA LEU A 49 14.38 0.89 -3.41
C LEU A 49 15.28 2.12 -3.54
N LYS A 50 16.60 1.96 -3.47
CA LYS A 50 17.54 3.08 -3.68
C LYS A 50 17.39 3.74 -5.06
N ARG A 51 17.01 3.01 -6.10
CA ARG A 51 16.71 3.60 -7.41
C ARG A 51 15.39 4.37 -7.40
N MET A 52 14.35 3.85 -6.74
CA MET A 52 13.06 4.53 -6.60
C MET A 52 13.19 5.86 -5.85
N HIS A 53 13.87 5.87 -4.71
CA HIS A 53 14.13 7.11 -3.94
C HIS A 53 14.87 8.17 -4.74
N ARG A 54 15.92 7.78 -5.48
CA ARG A 54 16.65 8.71 -6.37
C ARG A 54 15.79 9.25 -7.50
N ALA A 55 14.91 8.43 -8.07
CA ALA A 55 14.02 8.85 -9.15
C ALA A 55 12.93 9.82 -8.65
N ALA A 56 12.33 9.53 -7.50
CA ALA A 56 11.31 10.37 -6.88
C ALA A 56 11.88 11.61 -6.18
N ARG A 57 13.20 11.62 -5.88
CA ARG A 57 13.90 12.62 -5.06
C ARG A 57 13.29 12.77 -3.67
N ILE A 58 12.89 11.64 -3.07
CA ILE A 58 12.31 11.56 -1.73
C ILE A 58 13.31 10.82 -0.82
N PRO A 59 13.62 11.36 0.38
CA PRO A 59 14.41 10.65 1.39
C PRO A 59 13.85 9.27 1.71
N ASP A 60 14.72 8.36 2.17
CA ASP A 60 14.30 7.00 2.52
C ASP A 60 13.24 6.98 3.64
N ASP A 61 13.38 7.88 4.61
CA ASP A 61 12.53 7.92 5.81
C ASP A 61 11.12 8.50 5.57
N ASP A 62 10.89 9.10 4.40
CA ASP A 62 9.61 9.72 4.04
C ASP A 62 8.69 8.75 3.27
N ALA A 63 9.19 7.58 2.87
CA ALA A 63 8.40 6.57 2.17
C ALA A 63 7.83 5.51 3.12
N GLU A 64 6.64 5.03 2.79
CA GLU A 64 6.12 3.79 3.37
C GLU A 64 6.91 2.57 2.85
N ALA A 65 6.86 1.47 3.58
CA ALA A 65 7.49 0.22 3.16
C ALA A 65 6.95 -0.28 1.81
N LEU A 66 7.72 -1.11 1.10
CA LEU A 66 7.33 -1.64 -0.20
C LEU A 66 6.11 -2.56 -0.08
N GLN A 67 4.99 -2.13 -0.67
CA GLN A 67 3.82 -2.96 -0.88
C GLN A 67 3.94 -3.76 -2.19
N ILE A 68 3.73 -5.07 -2.11
CA ILE A 68 3.63 -5.96 -3.28
C ILE A 68 2.21 -6.51 -3.35
N GLY A 69 1.49 -6.18 -4.42
CA GLY A 69 0.15 -6.69 -4.70
C GLY A 69 0.15 -7.73 -5.82
N HIS A 70 -0.70 -8.75 -5.71
CA HIS A 70 -0.95 -9.74 -6.74
C HIS A 70 -2.45 -9.81 -7.06
N TYR A 71 -2.79 -9.72 -8.34
CA TYR A 71 -4.16 -9.79 -8.87
C TYR A 71 -4.33 -11.06 -9.71
N GLY A 72 -5.24 -11.93 -9.29
CA GLY A 72 -5.73 -13.07 -10.06
C GLY A 72 -6.86 -12.71 -11.02
N ILE A 73 -7.41 -13.72 -11.69
CA ILE A 73 -8.58 -13.56 -12.57
C ILE A 73 -9.77 -13.07 -11.74
N GLY A 74 -10.36 -11.92 -12.12
CA GLY A 74 -11.50 -11.32 -11.42
C GLY A 74 -11.14 -10.49 -10.18
N GLU A 75 -9.86 -10.43 -9.81
CA GLU A 75 -9.40 -9.50 -8.78
C GLU A 75 -9.18 -8.10 -9.37
N LYS A 76 -9.50 -7.07 -8.60
CA LYS A 76 -9.52 -5.66 -9.01
C LYS A 76 -9.16 -4.74 -7.86
N TYR A 77 -8.80 -3.52 -8.24
CA TYR A 77 -8.77 -2.35 -7.38
C TYR A 77 -9.53 -1.25 -8.11
N GLU A 78 -10.63 -0.81 -7.52
CA GLU A 78 -11.41 0.30 -8.03
C GLU A 78 -10.60 1.61 -7.98
N THR A 79 -11.02 2.58 -8.80
CA THR A 79 -10.41 3.91 -8.81
C THR A 79 -10.49 4.54 -7.42
N HIS A 80 -9.36 5.02 -6.91
CA HIS A 80 -9.27 5.58 -5.56
C HIS A 80 -8.22 6.70 -5.48
N GLN A 81 -8.22 7.41 -4.36
CA GLN A 81 -7.15 8.33 -3.96
C GLN A 81 -6.28 7.63 -2.93
N ASP A 82 -4.96 7.75 -3.08
CA ASP A 82 -3.99 7.10 -2.17
C ASP A 82 -3.77 7.90 -0.88
N SER A 83 -4.02 9.23 -0.94
CA SER A 83 -3.90 10.13 0.22
C SER A 83 -5.25 10.41 0.88
N ASP A 84 -5.26 10.55 2.20
CA ASP A 84 -6.43 11.05 2.94
C ASP A 84 -6.57 12.58 2.77
N PRO A 85 -7.65 13.09 2.14
CA PRO A 85 -7.85 14.52 1.93
C PRO A 85 -8.01 15.31 3.25
N LYS A 86 -8.36 14.66 4.37
CA LYS A 86 -8.54 15.32 5.67
C LYS A 86 -7.22 15.53 6.42
N ARG A 87 -6.15 14.87 6.02
CA ARG A 87 -4.84 14.94 6.70
C ARG A 87 -4.06 16.22 6.37
N LEU A 88 -4.54 17.04 5.43
CA LEU A 88 -3.93 18.33 5.02
C LEU A 88 -4.26 19.52 5.94
N GLY A 89 -4.76 19.31 7.17
CA GLY A 89 -5.26 20.39 8.04
C GLY A 89 -4.61 20.57 9.41
N SER A 90 -3.69 19.70 9.86
CA SER A 90 -3.19 19.75 11.26
C SER A 90 -1.79 20.34 11.45
N HIS A 91 -1.20 20.92 10.41
CA HIS A 91 0.02 21.72 10.53
C HIS A 91 -0.22 23.14 10.05
N GLY A 92 -0.58 24.01 10.99
CA GLY A 92 -0.52 25.47 10.81
C GLY A 92 -1.84 26.18 11.03
N ARG A 93 -2.17 26.41 12.30
CA ARG A 93 -2.47 27.71 12.93
C ARG A 93 -3.18 27.44 14.25
N GLU A 94 -2.43 27.45 15.35
CA GLU A 94 -3.02 27.91 16.61
C GLU A 94 -3.07 29.45 16.59
N PRO A 95 -4.09 30.08 17.19
CA PRO A 95 -4.22 31.53 17.27
C PRO A 95 -3.10 32.20 18.07
#